data_AF-A0A6A5TJU3-F1
#
_entry.id   AF-A0A6A5TJU3-F1
#
_cell.length_a   1.000
_cell.length_b   1.000
_cell.length_c   1.000
_cell.angle_alpha   90.00
_cell.angle_beta   90.00
_cell.angle_gamma   90.00
#
_symmetry.space_group_name_H-M   'P 1'
#
loop_
_entity.id
_entity.type
_entity.pdbx_description
1 polymer ?
#
loop_
_entity_poly.entity_id
_entity_poly.type
_entity_poly.pdbx_seq_one_letter_code
_entity_poly.pdbx_strand_id
1 'polypeptide(L)'
;MHLHPLPFLLTALTVLAHAGCPLAAARKRHEDVVSTSPHLERDVPVAIPVLDEKNENNCGPFSCDIFDAAKQFVDVRPGSGNEYKDPGPNDKRGPCPGLNAAANHGFIERDGVVDIVKLASGLNKAYAIGLDLATVLAAVGVGLTGDATTLRWSIGGPFNGLLPLGQQPSGISYSHNSYEGDGSITRADAYMYDDPNSVDLSRFKRLLEKAENDNFTPTILRNHSKEMNTLGRETNGYFFIGPASGVVAPAAGQFIVNFFSNHSQEFPNGRLNKATLKSFFGVTGEDDALVYKAGTERIPLDWYRRHPDRAYGIANLAADLVIIGAKYPEVFSFGGNTGRPNTFTGVDVSDITGGIFNAGTLFQGNNLACLLFQVQQTQITGRLNILGLQPLLATLKGILSPLLAPLACPQLANLDQTKFNQFPGFTHKPLGPKKAKV
;
A
#
# COMPACT_ATOMS: atom_id res chain seq x y z
N MET A 1 -9.38 62.03 10.31
CA MET A 1 -8.14 61.43 9.77
C MET A 1 -8.35 59.93 9.68
N HIS A 2 -8.78 59.46 8.51
CA HIS A 2 -9.06 58.05 8.24
C HIS A 2 -7.80 57.40 7.64
N LEU A 3 -7.38 56.28 8.21
CA LEU A 3 -6.34 55.42 7.66
C LEU A 3 -6.99 54.20 7.00
N HIS A 4 -6.68 54.01 5.72
CA HIS A 4 -7.13 52.91 4.86
C HIS A 4 -6.45 51.57 5.21
N PRO A 5 -7.12 50.42 5.01
CA PRO A 5 -6.47 49.12 4.93
C PRO A 5 -6.05 48.80 3.48
N LEU A 6 -4.82 48.31 3.29
CA LEU A 6 -4.31 47.81 2.01
C LEU A 6 -4.77 46.35 1.76
N PRO A 7 -5.29 45.99 0.57
CA PRO A 7 -5.63 44.62 0.21
C PRO A 7 -4.47 43.95 -0.54
N PHE A 8 -3.78 43.01 0.11
CA PHE A 8 -2.84 42.09 -0.55
C PHE A 8 -3.21 40.65 -0.17
N LEU A 9 -4.31 40.14 -0.73
CA LEU A 9 -4.57 38.69 -0.73
C LEU A 9 -5.47 38.23 -1.90
N LEU A 10 -5.79 39.10 -2.87
CA LEU A 10 -6.72 38.79 -3.97
C LEU A 10 -6.12 38.87 -5.38
N THR A 11 -4.80 39.01 -5.51
CA THR A 11 -4.12 39.17 -6.82
C THR A 11 -3.23 38.00 -7.24
N ALA A 12 -3.17 36.91 -6.45
CA ALA A 12 -2.47 35.68 -6.87
C ALA A 12 -3.36 34.70 -7.66
N LEU A 13 -4.69 34.88 -7.65
CA LEU A 13 -5.63 34.00 -8.36
C LEU A 13 -6.05 34.46 -9.75
N THR A 14 -5.65 35.65 -10.20
CA THR A 14 -6.04 36.21 -11.50
C THR A 14 -4.90 36.28 -12.53
N VAL A 15 -3.64 36.05 -12.14
CA VAL A 15 -2.49 36.08 -13.06
C VAL A 15 -2.24 34.74 -13.77
N LEU A 16 -2.83 33.63 -13.29
CA LEU A 16 -2.80 32.33 -13.98
C LEU A 16 -3.83 32.20 -15.13
N ALA A 17 -4.70 33.19 -15.33
CA ALA A 17 -5.73 33.16 -16.37
C ALA A 17 -5.29 33.72 -17.73
N HIS A 18 -4.08 34.28 -17.86
CA HIS A 18 -3.60 34.91 -19.11
C HIS A 18 -2.30 34.33 -19.69
N ALA A 19 -1.79 33.22 -19.13
CA ALA A 19 -0.79 32.40 -19.81
C ALA A 19 -1.49 31.13 -20.29
N GLY A 20 -1.74 31.05 -21.60
CA GLY A 20 -2.41 29.92 -22.25
C GLY A 20 -1.70 28.60 -21.97
N CYS A 21 -2.18 27.88 -20.94
CA CYS A 21 -1.81 26.51 -20.62
C CYS A 21 -2.98 25.60 -21.06
N PRO A 22 -2.76 24.53 -21.84
CA PRO A 22 -3.82 23.88 -22.60
C PRO A 22 -4.60 22.85 -21.75
N LEU A 23 -5.35 23.33 -20.75
CA LEU A 23 -6.33 22.53 -20.01
C LEU A 23 -7.47 22.03 -20.91
N ALA A 24 -7.77 22.74 -22.01
CA ALA A 24 -8.75 22.31 -23.00
C ALA A 24 -8.30 21.09 -23.84
N ALA A 25 -6.98 20.94 -24.09
CA ALA A 25 -6.45 19.80 -24.83
C ALA A 25 -6.33 18.54 -23.96
N ALA A 26 -6.23 18.69 -22.63
CA ALA A 26 -6.33 17.58 -21.69
C ALA A 26 -7.79 17.07 -21.57
N ARG A 27 -8.77 17.98 -21.59
CA ARG A 27 -10.20 17.63 -21.55
C ARG A 27 -10.66 16.91 -22.81
N LYS A 28 -10.28 17.39 -24.01
CA LYS A 28 -10.59 16.71 -25.28
C LYS A 28 -9.95 15.33 -25.39
N ARG A 29 -8.68 15.16 -24.96
CA ARG A 29 -8.03 13.84 -24.90
C ARG A 29 -8.69 12.89 -23.90
N HIS A 30 -9.32 13.40 -22.85
CA HIS A 30 -10.08 12.59 -21.90
C HIS A 30 -11.45 12.16 -22.47
N GLU A 31 -12.10 13.01 -23.27
CA GLU A 31 -13.37 12.69 -23.94
C GLU A 31 -13.16 11.74 -25.13
N ASP A 32 -12.09 11.89 -25.91
CA ASP A 32 -11.77 11.02 -27.05
C ASP A 32 -11.35 9.60 -26.61
N VAL A 33 -10.65 9.45 -25.47
CA VAL A 33 -10.31 8.13 -24.89
C VAL A 33 -11.53 7.42 -24.29
N VAL A 34 -12.51 8.18 -23.79
CA VAL A 34 -13.78 7.61 -23.28
C VAL A 34 -14.70 7.17 -24.42
N SER A 35 -14.60 7.79 -25.59
CA SER A 35 -15.46 7.49 -26.75
C SER A 35 -15.06 6.24 -27.55
N THR A 36 -13.85 5.70 -27.39
CA THR A 36 -13.38 4.54 -28.20
C THR A 36 -13.23 3.24 -27.41
N SER A 37 -13.61 3.20 -26.13
CA SER A 37 -13.72 1.94 -25.39
C SER A 37 -15.07 1.31 -25.70
N PRO A 38 -15.13 0.09 -26.28
CA PRO A 38 -16.40 -0.59 -26.49
C PRO A 38 -17.11 -0.73 -25.15
N HIS A 39 -18.40 -0.40 -25.14
CA HIS A 39 -19.31 -0.40 -24.00
C HIS A 39 -18.97 -1.47 -22.95
N LEU A 40 -18.27 -1.06 -21.87
CA LEU A 40 -18.30 -1.79 -20.61
C LEU A 40 -19.71 -1.58 -20.03
N GLU A 41 -20.57 -2.59 -20.21
CA GLU A 41 -21.82 -2.72 -19.47
C GLU A 41 -21.54 -2.47 -17.98
N ARG A 42 -22.14 -1.39 -17.44
CA ARG A 42 -21.81 -0.86 -16.12
C ARG A 42 -22.40 -1.64 -14.94
N ASP A 43 -23.05 -2.78 -15.17
CA ASP A 43 -23.79 -3.51 -14.13
C ASP A 43 -23.47 -5.02 -14.05
N VAL A 44 -22.38 -5.49 -14.65
CA VAL A 44 -21.93 -6.88 -14.45
C VAL A 44 -20.90 -6.92 -13.32
N PRO A 45 -21.17 -7.60 -12.19
CA PRO A 45 -20.13 -7.89 -11.21
C PRO A 45 -18.98 -8.57 -11.94
N VAL A 46 -17.77 -8.00 -11.87
CA VAL A 46 -16.59 -8.63 -12.45
C VAL A 46 -16.46 -10.00 -11.80
N ALA A 47 -16.77 -11.05 -12.56
CA ALA A 47 -16.70 -12.42 -12.06
C ALA A 47 -15.27 -12.67 -11.62
N ILE A 48 -15.09 -12.96 -10.33
CA ILE A 48 -13.78 -13.31 -9.79
C ILE A 48 -13.37 -14.61 -10.48
N PRO A 49 -12.24 -14.62 -11.23
CA PRO A 49 -11.86 -15.80 -11.98
C PRO A 49 -11.67 -16.99 -11.04
N VAL A 50 -12.10 -18.17 -11.48
CA VAL A 50 -11.86 -19.41 -10.76
C VAL A 50 -10.35 -19.61 -10.65
N LEU A 51 -9.86 -19.74 -9.42
CA LEU A 51 -8.43 -19.87 -9.14
C LEU A 51 -7.90 -21.21 -9.65
N ASP A 52 -7.07 -21.18 -10.67
CA ASP A 52 -6.24 -22.33 -11.07
C ASP A 52 -4.82 -22.12 -10.57
N GLU A 53 -4.55 -22.59 -9.35
CA GLU A 53 -3.25 -22.40 -8.67
C GLU A 53 -2.07 -23.01 -9.44
N LYS A 54 -2.31 -24.04 -10.27
CA LYS A 54 -1.25 -24.73 -11.00
C LYS A 54 -0.78 -23.94 -12.21
N ASN A 55 -1.66 -23.13 -12.78
CA ASN A 55 -1.40 -22.33 -13.97
C ASN A 55 -1.39 -20.83 -13.67
N GLU A 56 -1.42 -20.46 -12.39
CA GLU A 56 -1.42 -19.07 -11.97
C GLU A 56 -0.11 -18.39 -12.37
N ASN A 57 -0.25 -17.28 -13.08
CA ASN A 57 0.86 -16.47 -13.54
C ASN A 57 1.00 -15.20 -12.69
N ASN A 58 2.01 -14.38 -12.97
CA ASN A 58 2.32 -13.21 -12.15
C ASN A 58 1.50 -11.97 -12.53
N CYS A 59 0.43 -12.13 -13.31
CA CYS A 59 -0.57 -11.10 -13.57
C CYS A 59 -1.66 -11.00 -12.48
N GLY A 60 -1.69 -11.93 -11.53
CA GLY A 60 -2.72 -11.97 -10.50
C GLY A 60 -4.09 -12.28 -11.10
N PRO A 61 -5.20 -11.70 -10.58
CA PRO A 61 -6.56 -12.11 -10.94
C PRO A 61 -6.99 -11.67 -12.35
N PHE A 62 -6.28 -10.73 -12.98
CA PHE A 62 -6.64 -10.23 -14.31
C PHE A 62 -5.45 -10.28 -15.24
N SER A 63 -5.66 -10.70 -16.49
CA SER A 63 -4.57 -10.86 -17.45
C SER A 63 -3.80 -9.56 -17.69
N CYS A 64 -2.49 -9.70 -17.83
CA CYS A 64 -1.55 -8.64 -18.15
C CYS A 64 -0.48 -9.11 -19.14
N ASP A 65 -0.80 -10.15 -19.90
CA ASP A 65 0.04 -10.98 -20.78
C ASP A 65 0.50 -10.29 -22.08
N ILE A 66 0.61 -8.96 -22.04
CA ILE A 66 0.99 -8.12 -23.18
C ILE A 66 2.42 -7.64 -22.97
N PHE A 67 3.26 -7.82 -24.00
CA PHE A 67 4.61 -7.29 -24.02
C PHE A 67 4.78 -6.16 -25.03
N ASP A 68 5.22 -5.01 -24.53
CA ASP A 68 5.68 -3.84 -25.28
C ASP A 68 6.90 -3.27 -24.54
N ALA A 69 8.09 -3.54 -25.09
CA ALA A 69 9.35 -3.11 -24.49
C ALA A 69 9.42 -1.60 -24.26
N ALA A 70 8.88 -0.79 -25.17
CA ALA A 70 8.95 0.67 -25.08
C ALA A 70 8.08 1.22 -23.95
N LYS A 71 6.95 0.55 -23.66
CA LYS A 71 6.05 0.93 -22.56
C LYS A 71 6.49 0.36 -21.22
N GLN A 72 7.16 -0.78 -21.20
CA GLN A 72 7.44 -1.55 -19.99
C GLN A 72 8.87 -1.44 -19.48
N PHE A 73 9.86 -1.13 -20.33
CA PHE A 73 11.23 -0.98 -19.87
C PHE A 73 11.34 0.18 -18.87
N VAL A 74 11.90 -0.09 -17.69
CA VAL A 74 12.12 0.91 -16.65
C VAL A 74 13.60 1.27 -16.64
N ASP A 75 13.94 2.36 -17.33
CA ASP A 75 15.33 2.77 -17.48
C ASP A 75 15.88 3.37 -16.18
N VAL A 76 16.67 2.56 -15.47
CA VAL A 76 17.39 2.93 -14.23
C VAL A 76 18.92 2.91 -14.41
N ARG A 77 19.38 2.93 -15.66
CA ARG A 77 20.82 2.96 -16.00
C ARG A 77 21.43 4.33 -15.66
N PRO A 78 22.76 4.43 -15.49
CA PRO A 78 23.45 5.71 -15.30
C PRO A 78 23.08 6.73 -16.38
N GLY A 79 22.68 7.93 -15.97
CA GLY A 79 22.31 9.02 -16.88
C GLY A 79 20.84 9.03 -17.32
N SER A 80 20.03 8.07 -16.89
CA SER A 80 18.58 8.04 -17.16
C SER A 80 17.78 9.10 -16.38
N GLY A 81 18.36 9.67 -15.32
CA GLY A 81 17.64 10.48 -14.34
C GLY A 81 16.99 9.64 -13.23
N ASN A 82 16.80 8.34 -13.47
CA ASN A 82 16.34 7.36 -12.49
C ASN A 82 17.44 6.39 -12.05
N GLU A 83 18.70 6.77 -12.24
CA GLU A 83 19.81 5.96 -11.73
C GLU A 83 19.72 5.79 -10.21
N TYR A 84 20.14 4.63 -9.74
CA TYR A 84 20.16 4.31 -8.32
C TYR A 84 21.06 5.28 -7.54
N LYS A 85 20.60 5.72 -6.37
CA LYS A 85 21.41 6.43 -5.37
C LYS A 85 21.06 5.89 -3.99
N ASP A 86 22.08 5.58 -3.19
CA ASP A 86 21.88 5.23 -1.78
C ASP A 86 21.17 6.38 -1.06
N PRO A 87 20.24 6.09 -0.13
CA PRO A 87 19.61 7.12 0.68
C PRO A 87 20.66 7.83 1.54
N GLY A 88 20.56 9.15 1.61
CA GLY A 88 21.35 9.95 2.54
C GLY A 88 20.90 9.75 4.00
N PRO A 89 21.68 10.25 4.98
CA PRO A 89 21.39 10.04 6.41
C PRO A 89 20.02 10.56 6.89
N ASN A 90 19.41 11.50 6.17
CA ASN A 90 18.12 12.10 6.50
C ASN A 90 16.96 11.59 5.64
N ASP A 91 17.26 10.79 4.61
CA ASP A 91 16.25 10.29 3.68
C ASP A 91 15.41 9.20 4.35
N LYS A 92 14.10 9.23 4.13
CA LYS A 92 13.15 8.35 4.80
C LYS A 92 12.96 7.08 3.99
N ARG A 93 13.20 5.94 4.64
CA ARG A 93 12.87 4.59 4.15
C ARG A 93 12.11 3.86 5.25
N GLY A 94 11.24 2.94 4.86
CA GLY A 94 10.32 2.27 5.78
C GLY A 94 10.09 0.80 5.46
N PRO A 95 8.95 0.23 5.86
CA PRO A 95 8.68 -1.20 5.74
C PRO A 95 8.29 -1.61 4.31
N CYS A 96 8.01 -0.64 3.41
CA CYS A 96 7.57 -0.90 2.06
C CYS A 96 8.74 -0.91 1.06
N PRO A 97 9.19 -2.09 0.59
CA PRO A 97 10.32 -2.19 -0.33
C PRO A 97 10.10 -1.45 -1.66
N GLY A 98 8.88 -1.47 -2.19
CA GLY A 98 8.54 -0.81 -3.45
C GLY A 98 8.66 0.71 -3.36
N LEU A 99 8.21 1.32 -2.24
CA LEU A 99 8.39 2.76 -2.01
C LEU A 99 9.87 3.11 -1.83
N ASN A 100 10.61 2.28 -1.09
CA ASN A 100 12.05 2.48 -0.87
C ASN A 100 12.83 2.48 -2.19
N ALA A 101 12.59 1.47 -3.04
CA ALA A 101 13.20 1.39 -4.36
C ALA A 101 12.79 2.57 -5.26
N ALA A 102 11.51 2.96 -5.26
CA ALA A 102 11.04 4.09 -6.07
C ALA A 102 11.73 5.40 -5.68
N ALA A 103 11.95 5.64 -4.37
CA ALA A 103 12.70 6.79 -3.88
C ALA A 103 14.21 6.69 -4.20
N ASN A 104 14.83 5.52 -4.05
CA ASN A 104 16.24 5.28 -4.41
C ASN A 104 16.52 5.47 -5.91
N HIS A 105 15.50 5.33 -6.75
CA HIS A 105 15.55 5.58 -8.19
C HIS A 105 14.95 6.93 -8.60
N GLY A 106 14.47 7.77 -7.67
CA GLY A 106 13.96 9.11 -8.00
C GLY A 106 12.63 9.15 -8.76
N PHE A 107 11.89 8.03 -8.81
CA PHE A 107 10.52 8.02 -9.32
C PHE A 107 9.56 8.80 -8.42
N ILE A 108 9.86 8.81 -7.12
CA ILE A 108 9.31 9.71 -6.11
C ILE A 108 10.46 10.48 -5.45
N GLU A 109 10.16 11.51 -4.64
CA GLU A 109 11.20 12.28 -3.95
C GLU A 109 12.17 11.38 -3.17
N ARG A 110 13.47 11.60 -3.42
CA ARG A 110 14.56 10.77 -2.86
C ARG A 110 14.63 10.86 -1.33
N ASP A 111 14.22 12.00 -0.77
CA ASP A 111 14.10 12.22 0.68
C ASP A 111 13.01 11.36 1.34
N GLY A 112 12.15 10.71 0.55
CA GLY A 112 11.07 9.84 1.03
C GLY A 112 9.87 10.58 1.62
N VAL A 113 9.77 11.90 1.44
CA VAL A 113 8.61 12.70 1.86
C VAL A 113 7.92 13.27 0.62
N VAL A 114 6.76 12.75 0.27
CA VAL A 114 6.14 12.94 -1.05
C VAL A 114 4.66 13.35 -0.93
N ASP A 115 4.17 14.12 -1.90
CA ASP A 115 2.73 14.44 -2.01
C ASP A 115 1.93 13.36 -2.76
N ILE A 116 0.60 13.39 -2.65
CA ILE A 116 -0.29 12.39 -3.24
C ILE A 116 -0.08 12.21 -4.76
N VAL A 117 0.06 13.32 -5.50
CA VAL A 117 0.10 13.29 -6.97
C VAL A 117 1.43 12.72 -7.44
N LYS A 118 2.53 13.16 -6.83
CA LYS A 118 3.87 12.67 -7.17
C LYS A 118 4.06 11.22 -6.76
N LEU A 119 3.52 10.79 -5.61
CA LEU A 119 3.52 9.38 -5.22
C LEU A 119 2.78 8.55 -6.27
N ALA A 120 1.54 8.92 -6.58
CA ALA A 120 0.72 8.16 -7.53
C ALA A 120 1.35 8.08 -8.93
N SER A 121 1.81 9.21 -9.46
CA SER A 121 2.47 9.26 -10.76
C SER A 121 3.80 8.51 -10.78
N GLY A 122 4.60 8.67 -9.72
CA GLY A 122 5.90 8.02 -9.58
C GLY A 122 5.79 6.51 -9.53
N LEU A 123 4.88 5.97 -8.71
CA LEU A 123 4.67 4.53 -8.64
C LEU A 123 4.04 3.98 -9.93
N ASN A 124 3.15 4.72 -10.58
CA ASN A 124 2.63 4.31 -11.89
C ASN A 124 3.76 4.16 -12.91
N LYS A 125 4.70 5.12 -12.96
CA LYS A 125 5.89 5.05 -13.83
C LYS A 125 6.82 3.91 -13.45
N ALA A 126 7.07 3.69 -12.16
CA ALA A 126 7.98 2.66 -11.68
C ALA A 126 7.43 1.24 -11.89
N TYR A 127 6.16 1.01 -11.58
CA TYR A 127 5.61 -0.35 -11.40
C TYR A 127 4.30 -0.62 -12.14
N ALA A 128 3.72 0.37 -12.82
CA ALA A 128 2.38 0.29 -13.40
C ALA A 128 1.31 -0.09 -12.35
N ILE A 129 1.42 0.45 -11.13
CA ILE A 129 0.27 0.55 -10.24
C ILE A 129 -0.75 1.50 -10.86
N GLY A 130 -2.02 1.13 -10.81
CA GLY A 130 -3.12 1.96 -11.28
C GLY A 130 -3.14 3.30 -10.53
N LEU A 131 -3.40 4.38 -11.26
CA LEU A 131 -3.47 5.72 -10.65
C LEU A 131 -4.60 5.80 -9.61
N ASP A 132 -5.66 5.02 -9.80
CA ASP A 132 -6.74 4.84 -8.83
C ASP A 132 -6.19 4.31 -7.50
N LEU A 133 -5.55 3.14 -7.52
CA LEU A 133 -5.02 2.49 -6.32
C LEU A 133 -3.91 3.31 -5.68
N ALA A 134 -2.96 3.81 -6.48
CA ALA A 134 -1.83 4.56 -5.96
C ALA A 134 -2.28 5.87 -5.27
N THR A 135 -3.28 6.55 -5.84
CA THR A 135 -3.86 7.77 -5.25
C THR A 135 -4.58 7.45 -3.94
N VAL A 136 -5.37 6.37 -3.89
CA VAL A 136 -6.05 5.94 -2.66
C VAL A 136 -5.04 5.62 -1.56
N LEU A 137 -4.03 4.81 -1.85
CA LEU A 137 -3.00 4.43 -0.87
C LEU A 137 -2.23 5.67 -0.37
N ALA A 138 -1.88 6.61 -1.25
CA ALA A 138 -1.22 7.86 -0.87
C ALA A 138 -2.11 8.74 0.03
N ALA A 139 -3.38 8.91 -0.33
CA ALA A 139 -4.34 9.70 0.45
C ALA A 139 -4.60 9.08 1.82
N VAL A 140 -4.66 7.74 1.90
CA VAL A 140 -4.73 7.01 3.17
C VAL A 140 -3.47 7.25 4.01
N GLY A 141 -2.28 7.17 3.42
CA GLY A 141 -1.02 7.49 4.10
C GLY A 141 -1.00 8.91 4.68
N VAL A 142 -1.37 9.91 3.88
CA VAL A 142 -1.52 11.31 4.31
C VAL A 142 -2.50 11.43 5.47
N GLY A 143 -3.69 10.84 5.33
CA GLY A 143 -4.76 10.94 6.31
C GLY A 143 -4.42 10.27 7.64
N LEU A 144 -3.79 9.09 7.61
CA LEU A 144 -3.48 8.30 8.80
C LEU A 144 -2.24 8.82 9.54
N THR A 145 -1.14 9.10 8.83
CA THR A 145 0.13 9.44 9.48
C THR A 145 0.92 10.57 8.81
N GLY A 146 0.40 11.18 7.75
CA GLY A 146 1.03 12.30 7.06
C GLY A 146 0.58 13.68 7.54
N ASP A 147 1.04 14.69 6.81
CA ASP A 147 0.61 16.07 6.94
C ASP A 147 -0.53 16.35 5.98
N ALA A 148 -1.76 16.40 6.52
CA ALA A 148 -2.95 16.69 5.72
C ALA A 148 -2.99 18.14 5.21
N THR A 149 -2.28 19.08 5.86
CA THR A 149 -2.30 20.50 5.45
C THR A 149 -1.50 20.73 4.17
N THR A 150 -0.44 19.95 3.97
CA THR A 150 0.39 19.98 2.76
C THR A 150 0.14 18.79 1.83
N LEU A 151 -0.75 17.87 2.21
CA LEU A 151 -0.99 16.59 1.54
C LEU A 151 0.28 15.76 1.31
N ARG A 152 1.22 15.80 2.27
CA ARG A 152 2.51 15.09 2.20
C ARG A 152 2.57 13.95 3.19
N TRP A 153 3.31 12.92 2.85
CA TRP A 153 3.50 11.74 3.68
C TRP A 153 4.92 11.22 3.56
N SER A 154 5.40 10.58 4.63
CA SER A 154 6.72 9.94 4.66
C SER A 154 6.56 8.44 4.44
N ILE A 155 7.35 7.91 3.50
CA ILE A 155 7.47 6.45 3.25
C ILE A 155 8.30 5.73 4.31
N GLY A 156 8.81 6.48 5.31
CA GLY A 156 9.51 5.95 6.47
C GLY A 156 9.00 6.58 7.75
N GLY A 157 9.91 7.16 8.54
CA GLY A 157 9.62 7.78 9.84
C GLY A 157 9.23 9.27 9.79
N PRO A 158 9.22 9.95 10.95
CA PRO A 158 8.72 11.31 11.09
C PRO A 158 9.49 12.34 10.26
N PHE A 159 8.77 13.40 9.87
CA PHE A 159 9.31 14.55 9.13
C PHE A 159 8.72 15.86 9.66
N ASN A 160 9.33 17.00 9.29
CA ASN A 160 8.83 18.31 9.70
C ASN A 160 7.63 18.70 8.82
N GLY A 161 6.44 18.73 9.41
CA GLY A 161 5.21 19.18 8.77
C GLY A 161 4.68 20.48 9.38
N LEU A 162 3.48 20.88 8.95
CA LEU A 162 2.73 22.05 9.36
C LEU A 162 1.46 21.67 10.17
N LEU A 163 1.42 20.45 10.73
CA LEU A 163 0.31 20.03 11.58
C LEU A 163 0.22 20.92 12.84
N PRO A 164 -1.00 21.23 13.31
CA PRO A 164 -1.21 22.05 14.49
C PRO A 164 -0.85 21.29 15.79
N LEU A 165 -0.89 22.01 16.92
CA LEU A 165 -0.71 21.45 18.28
C LEU A 165 0.65 20.78 18.52
N GLY A 166 1.69 21.18 17.77
CA GLY A 166 3.03 20.60 17.89
C GLY A 166 3.10 19.11 17.50
N GLN A 167 2.07 18.60 16.82
CA GLN A 167 2.03 17.22 16.37
C GLN A 167 2.92 17.05 15.15
N GLN A 168 3.67 15.94 15.10
CA GLN A 168 4.53 15.63 13.97
C GLN A 168 3.90 14.52 13.11
N PRO A 169 3.84 14.68 11.78
CA PRO A 169 3.58 13.56 10.88
C PRO A 169 4.58 12.43 11.14
N SER A 170 4.09 11.22 11.32
CA SER A 170 4.90 10.08 11.79
C SER A 170 5.36 9.15 10.66
N GLY A 171 4.68 9.18 9.50
CA GLY A 171 4.97 8.32 8.35
C GLY A 171 4.51 6.87 8.54
N ILE A 172 4.78 6.01 7.56
CA ILE A 172 4.37 4.60 7.61
C ILE A 172 5.07 3.80 8.72
N SER A 173 6.31 4.13 9.05
CA SER A 173 7.10 3.37 10.05
C SER A 173 6.55 3.47 11.48
N TYR A 174 5.64 4.42 11.73
CA TYR A 174 5.00 4.70 13.01
C TYR A 174 3.48 4.62 12.88
N SER A 175 2.99 3.66 12.08
CA SER A 175 1.57 3.51 11.75
C SER A 175 0.99 2.17 12.22
N HIS A 176 1.64 1.50 13.17
CA HIS A 176 1.21 0.20 13.69
C HIS A 176 -0.29 0.21 14.06
N ASN A 177 -1.00 -0.84 13.65
CA ASN A 177 -2.46 -1.01 13.74
C ASN A 177 -3.34 -0.07 12.89
N SER A 178 -2.75 0.80 12.08
CA SER A 178 -3.49 1.69 11.17
C SER A 178 -3.13 1.46 9.70
N TYR A 179 -1.84 1.38 9.38
CA TYR A 179 -1.34 1.07 8.04
C TYR A 179 -0.35 -0.10 8.12
N GLU A 180 0.72 0.04 8.91
CA GLU A 180 1.60 -1.05 9.30
C GLU A 180 0.88 -1.99 10.29
N GLY A 181 1.19 -3.29 10.23
CA GLY A 181 0.59 -4.30 11.09
C GLY A 181 1.34 -5.62 11.09
N ASP A 182 0.96 -6.46 12.04
CA ASP A 182 1.54 -7.78 12.25
C ASP A 182 1.30 -8.74 11.08
N GLY A 183 2.10 -9.81 11.02
CA GLY A 183 1.96 -10.84 9.99
C GLY A 183 2.53 -10.42 8.63
N SER A 184 3.40 -9.41 8.63
CA SER A 184 4.12 -8.95 7.44
C SER A 184 4.91 -10.09 6.77
N ILE A 185 5.00 -10.03 5.44
CA ILE A 185 5.63 -11.08 4.61
C ILE A 185 7.12 -11.28 4.94
N THR A 186 7.85 -10.19 5.19
CA THR A 186 9.31 -10.24 5.43
C THR A 186 9.77 -9.35 6.57
N ARG A 187 8.87 -8.56 7.19
CA ARG A 187 9.16 -7.72 8.35
C ARG A 187 8.70 -8.45 9.60
N ALA A 188 9.33 -8.14 10.73
CA ALA A 188 8.93 -8.70 11.99
C ALA A 188 7.75 -7.93 12.60
N ASP A 189 6.96 -8.60 13.43
CA ASP A 189 5.87 -7.98 14.17
C ASP A 189 6.43 -6.96 15.17
N ALA A 190 5.80 -5.79 15.26
CA ALA A 190 6.37 -4.63 15.95
C ALA A 190 6.67 -4.90 17.43
N TYR A 191 5.78 -5.61 18.12
CA TYR A 191 5.96 -5.95 19.55
C TYR A 191 7.19 -6.82 19.82
N MET A 192 7.51 -7.73 18.90
CA MET A 192 8.54 -8.74 19.13
C MET A 192 9.96 -8.17 19.05
N TYR A 193 10.15 -7.09 18.28
CA TYR A 193 11.49 -6.61 17.93
C TYR A 193 11.69 -5.10 18.10
N ASP A 194 10.63 -4.33 18.39
CA ASP A 194 10.66 -2.85 18.42
C ASP A 194 11.24 -2.27 17.11
N ASP A 195 11.02 -3.01 16.01
CA ASP A 195 11.42 -2.68 14.65
C ASP A 195 10.50 -3.38 13.65
N PRO A 196 9.40 -2.74 13.24
CA PRO A 196 8.53 -3.27 12.19
C PRO A 196 9.03 -2.97 10.76
N ASN A 197 10.21 -2.37 10.59
CA ASN A 197 10.66 -1.84 9.30
C ASN A 197 11.74 -2.69 8.64
N SER A 198 12.67 -3.21 9.43
CA SER A 198 13.76 -4.04 8.92
C SER A 198 13.28 -5.39 8.43
N VAL A 199 13.92 -5.89 7.37
CA VAL A 199 13.71 -7.26 6.91
C VAL A 199 14.18 -8.22 8.00
N ASP A 200 13.29 -9.09 8.45
CA ASP A 200 13.63 -10.26 9.24
C ASP A 200 14.19 -11.33 8.30
N LEU A 201 15.51 -11.57 8.39
CA LEU A 201 16.19 -12.51 7.49
C LEU A 201 15.67 -13.95 7.63
N SER A 202 15.11 -14.33 8.78
CA SER A 202 14.52 -15.67 8.96
C SER A 202 13.22 -15.80 8.17
N ARG A 203 12.33 -14.78 8.23
CA ARG A 203 11.11 -14.70 7.43
C ARG A 203 11.40 -14.56 5.94
N PHE A 204 12.40 -13.75 5.58
CA PHE A 204 12.83 -13.61 4.19
C PHE A 204 13.36 -14.94 3.63
N LYS A 205 14.20 -15.66 4.39
CA LYS A 205 14.70 -16.98 4.00
C LYS A 205 13.57 -17.99 3.83
N ARG A 206 12.58 -18.02 4.74
CA ARG A 206 11.38 -18.87 4.60
C ARG A 206 10.62 -18.61 3.30
N LEU A 207 10.48 -17.35 2.88
CA LEU A 207 9.88 -17.04 1.59
C LEU A 207 10.79 -17.54 0.46
N LEU A 208 12.08 -17.22 0.52
CA LEU A 208 13.06 -17.55 -0.53
C LEU A 208 13.12 -19.05 -0.85
N GLU A 209 13.01 -19.89 0.17
CA GLU A 209 13.01 -21.36 0.05
C GLU A 209 11.77 -21.92 -0.66
N LYS A 210 10.70 -21.12 -0.81
CA LYS A 210 9.45 -21.52 -1.51
C LYS A 210 9.48 -21.30 -3.01
N ALA A 211 10.54 -20.74 -3.57
CA ALA A 211 10.63 -20.51 -5.01
C ALA A 211 10.56 -21.84 -5.78
N GLU A 212 9.68 -21.90 -6.78
CA GLU A 212 9.55 -23.06 -7.66
C GLU A 212 10.19 -22.72 -9.01
N ASN A 213 11.19 -23.50 -9.43
CA ASN A 213 11.97 -23.21 -10.66
C ASN A 213 12.52 -21.77 -10.71
N ASP A 214 12.98 -21.26 -9.56
CA ASP A 214 13.42 -19.87 -9.38
C ASP A 214 12.35 -18.84 -9.81
N ASN A 215 11.09 -19.12 -9.48
CA ASN A 215 9.97 -18.20 -9.66
C ASN A 215 9.08 -18.16 -8.40
N PHE A 216 8.56 -16.97 -8.10
CA PHE A 216 7.52 -16.74 -7.10
C PHE A 216 6.20 -16.42 -7.81
N THR A 217 5.11 -17.06 -7.37
CA THR A 217 3.75 -16.89 -7.88
C THR A 217 2.84 -16.28 -6.82
N PRO A 218 1.67 -15.72 -7.19
CA PRO A 218 0.72 -15.19 -6.21
C PRO A 218 0.33 -16.24 -5.15
N THR A 219 0.10 -17.50 -5.56
CA THR A 219 -0.15 -18.63 -4.65
C THR A 219 0.97 -18.84 -3.62
N ILE A 220 2.25 -18.79 -4.00
CA ILE A 220 3.36 -18.88 -3.03
C ILE A 220 3.24 -17.77 -1.98
N LEU A 221 2.92 -16.54 -2.39
CA LEU A 221 2.78 -15.40 -1.48
C LEU A 221 1.54 -15.52 -0.59
N ARG A 222 0.43 -16.09 -1.07
CA ARG A 222 -0.75 -16.38 -0.24
C ARG A 222 -0.43 -17.41 0.84
N ASN A 223 0.22 -18.51 0.45
CA ASN A 223 0.62 -19.58 1.36
C ASN A 223 1.60 -19.05 2.43
N HIS A 224 2.56 -18.21 2.02
CA HIS A 224 3.49 -17.56 2.93
C HIS A 224 2.79 -16.56 3.85
N SER A 225 1.83 -15.78 3.36
CA SER A 225 1.03 -14.88 4.20
C SER A 225 0.26 -15.66 5.28
N LYS A 226 -0.30 -16.82 4.93
CA LYS A 226 -0.95 -17.73 5.89
C LYS A 226 0.07 -18.24 6.93
N GLU A 227 1.26 -18.63 6.50
CA GLU A 227 2.34 -19.04 7.42
C GLU A 227 2.73 -17.92 8.39
N MET A 228 2.91 -16.69 7.91
CA MET A 228 3.27 -15.55 8.76
C MET A 228 2.16 -15.20 9.75
N ASN A 229 0.89 -15.36 9.36
CA ASN A 229 -0.26 -15.23 10.25
C ASN A 229 -0.24 -16.30 11.35
N THR A 230 -0.07 -17.57 10.97
CA THR A 230 0.05 -18.69 11.93
C THR A 230 1.21 -18.45 12.89
N LEU A 231 2.40 -18.09 12.39
CA LEU A 231 3.58 -17.84 13.20
C LEU A 231 3.34 -16.71 14.22
N GLY A 232 2.70 -15.62 13.80
CA GLY A 232 2.34 -14.51 14.69
C GLY A 232 1.44 -14.99 15.83
N ARG A 233 0.40 -15.75 15.53
CA ARG A 233 -0.49 -16.35 16.55
C ARG A 233 0.27 -17.26 17.51
N GLU A 234 1.21 -18.05 17.01
CA GLU A 234 1.93 -19.07 17.78
C GLU A 234 3.09 -18.51 18.61
N THR A 235 3.62 -17.34 18.27
CA THR A 235 4.88 -16.83 18.87
C THR A 235 4.79 -15.43 19.47
N ASN A 236 3.85 -14.59 19.03
CA ASN A 236 3.73 -13.21 19.47
C ASN A 236 2.49 -13.05 20.36
N GLY A 237 2.66 -12.92 21.68
CA GLY A 237 1.54 -12.75 22.61
C GLY A 237 0.72 -11.46 22.42
N TYR A 238 1.21 -10.53 21.61
CA TYR A 238 0.57 -9.27 21.23
C TYR A 238 0.13 -9.27 19.76
N PHE A 239 0.19 -10.41 19.08
CA PHE A 239 -0.23 -10.52 17.68
C PHE A 239 -1.66 -10.03 17.50
N PHE A 240 -1.87 -9.08 16.59
CA PHE A 240 -3.16 -8.46 16.36
C PHE A 240 -3.47 -8.32 14.87
N ILE A 241 -4.69 -8.71 14.50
CA ILE A 241 -5.26 -8.55 13.15
C ILE A 241 -6.41 -7.55 13.24
N GLY A 242 -6.14 -6.29 12.88
CA GLY A 242 -7.15 -5.24 12.80
C GLY A 242 -7.89 -5.22 11.45
N PRO A 243 -9.09 -4.62 11.39
CA PRO A 243 -9.87 -4.52 10.15
C PRO A 243 -9.33 -3.53 9.10
N ALA A 244 -8.23 -2.83 9.41
CA ALA A 244 -7.43 -2.08 8.45
C ALA A 244 -6.05 -2.73 8.24
N SER A 245 -5.10 -2.55 9.17
CA SER A 245 -3.72 -3.05 9.03
C SER A 245 -3.62 -4.56 8.82
N GLY A 246 -4.52 -5.35 9.42
CA GLY A 246 -4.58 -6.81 9.24
C GLY A 246 -5.01 -7.24 7.83
N VAL A 247 -5.65 -6.36 7.06
CA VAL A 247 -5.96 -6.59 5.64
C VAL A 247 -4.81 -6.10 4.74
N VAL A 248 -4.07 -5.07 5.17
CA VAL A 248 -2.94 -4.50 4.41
C VAL A 248 -1.80 -5.51 4.24
N ALA A 249 -1.43 -6.25 5.29
CA ALA A 249 -0.34 -7.22 5.24
C ALA A 249 -0.51 -8.31 4.15
N PRO A 250 -1.65 -9.05 4.09
CA PRO A 250 -1.88 -10.03 3.02
C PRO A 250 -2.03 -9.40 1.64
N ALA A 251 -2.63 -8.21 1.52
CA ALA A 251 -2.69 -7.46 0.27
C ALA A 251 -1.28 -7.09 -0.25
N ALA A 252 -0.42 -6.60 0.62
CA ALA A 252 0.96 -6.25 0.29
C ALA A 252 1.79 -7.48 -0.15
N GLY A 253 1.43 -8.69 0.28
CA GLY A 253 2.00 -9.92 -0.25
C GLY A 253 1.73 -10.12 -1.73
N GLN A 254 0.54 -9.77 -2.22
CA GLN A 254 0.21 -9.87 -3.65
C GLN A 254 0.92 -8.78 -4.47
N PHE A 255 1.16 -7.62 -3.88
CA PHE A 255 1.93 -6.54 -4.53
C PHE A 255 3.35 -6.98 -4.90
N ILE A 256 3.98 -7.85 -4.11
CA ILE A 256 5.34 -8.36 -4.41
C ILE A 256 5.38 -9.00 -5.80
N VAL A 257 4.49 -9.95 -6.09
CA VAL A 257 4.47 -10.63 -7.38
C VAL A 257 3.96 -9.69 -8.48
N ASN A 258 2.88 -8.96 -8.21
CA ASN A 258 2.24 -8.11 -9.22
C ASN A 258 3.10 -6.90 -9.67
N PHE A 259 4.04 -6.44 -8.83
CA PHE A 259 4.86 -5.27 -9.12
C PHE A 259 6.36 -5.54 -9.27
N PHE A 260 6.91 -6.63 -8.71
CA PHE A 260 8.34 -6.92 -8.80
C PHE A 260 8.69 -7.96 -9.87
N SER A 261 7.68 -8.64 -10.43
CA SER A 261 7.91 -9.55 -11.57
C SER A 261 8.43 -8.80 -12.79
N ASN A 262 9.42 -9.38 -13.46
CA ASN A 262 9.92 -8.87 -14.73
C ASN A 262 9.01 -9.38 -15.88
N HIS A 263 8.32 -8.46 -16.55
CA HIS A 263 7.44 -8.73 -17.69
C HIS A 263 8.22 -8.59 -19.01
N SER A 264 9.17 -9.49 -19.23
CA SER A 264 10.03 -9.48 -20.43
C SER A 264 9.34 -10.13 -21.63
N GLN A 265 9.98 -10.10 -22.80
CA GLN A 265 9.48 -10.80 -23.99
C GLN A 265 9.35 -12.31 -23.78
N GLU A 266 10.26 -12.91 -23.00
CA GLU A 266 10.24 -14.34 -22.68
C GLU A 266 9.15 -14.68 -21.66
N PHE A 267 8.90 -13.77 -20.71
CA PHE A 267 7.91 -13.92 -19.65
C PHE A 267 6.91 -12.75 -19.65
N PRO A 268 6.04 -12.61 -20.67
CA PRO A 268 5.10 -11.49 -20.75
C PRO A 268 4.12 -11.46 -19.56
N ASN A 269 3.84 -12.64 -19.01
CA ASN A 269 3.04 -12.83 -17.80
C ASN A 269 3.77 -12.50 -16.48
N GLY A 270 5.02 -12.09 -16.56
CA GLY A 270 5.87 -11.78 -15.42
C GLY A 270 6.58 -13.00 -14.85
N ARG A 271 7.86 -12.83 -14.50
CA ARG A 271 8.64 -13.77 -13.69
C ARG A 271 9.31 -13.02 -12.55
N LEU A 272 9.10 -13.47 -11.31
CA LEU A 272 9.80 -12.95 -10.14
C LEU A 272 10.77 -14.03 -9.67
N ASN A 273 12.06 -13.84 -9.93
CA ASN A 273 13.10 -14.76 -9.47
C ASN A 273 13.73 -14.32 -8.14
N LYS A 274 14.55 -15.18 -7.52
CA LYS A 274 15.21 -14.90 -6.24
C LYS A 274 16.10 -13.66 -6.31
N ALA A 275 16.82 -13.45 -7.41
CA ALA A 275 17.69 -12.28 -7.58
C ALA A 275 16.90 -10.97 -7.58
N THR A 276 15.78 -10.92 -8.31
CA THR A 276 14.88 -9.77 -8.35
C THR A 276 14.24 -9.52 -7.00
N LEU A 277 13.77 -10.58 -6.32
CA LEU A 277 13.21 -10.48 -4.97
C LEU A 277 14.24 -9.92 -3.99
N LYS A 278 15.47 -10.45 -3.96
CA LYS A 278 16.57 -9.94 -3.13
C LYS A 278 16.84 -8.46 -3.40
N SER A 279 16.88 -8.06 -4.67
CA SER A 279 17.11 -6.67 -5.10
C SER A 279 16.07 -5.70 -4.55
N PHE A 280 14.78 -6.02 -4.73
CA PHE A 280 13.68 -5.17 -4.23
C PHE A 280 13.60 -5.11 -2.71
N PHE A 281 14.13 -6.10 -1.99
CA PHE A 281 14.12 -6.12 -0.53
C PHE A 281 15.43 -5.65 0.11
N GLY A 282 16.41 -5.20 -0.69
CA GLY A 282 17.72 -4.75 -0.17
C GLY A 282 18.51 -5.89 0.48
N VAL A 283 18.32 -7.12 0.02
CA VAL A 283 19.01 -8.33 0.49
C VAL A 283 20.07 -8.73 -0.53
N THR A 284 21.23 -9.19 -0.05
CA THR A 284 22.37 -9.63 -0.86
C THR A 284 22.92 -10.95 -0.32
N GLY A 285 23.85 -11.58 -1.04
CA GLY A 285 24.50 -12.82 -0.64
C GLY A 285 23.81 -14.09 -1.15
N GLU A 286 24.48 -15.22 -0.93
CA GLU A 286 23.99 -16.57 -1.24
C GLU A 286 22.79 -16.93 -0.32
N ASP A 287 22.00 -17.93 -0.73
CA ASP A 287 20.75 -18.31 -0.03
C ASP A 287 20.97 -18.77 1.42
N ASP A 288 22.16 -19.27 1.75
CA ASP A 288 22.57 -19.67 3.10
C ASP A 288 23.33 -18.58 3.88
N ALA A 289 23.67 -17.47 3.23
CA ALA A 289 24.48 -16.37 3.78
C ALA A 289 23.89 -14.99 3.41
N LEU A 290 22.57 -14.83 3.63
CA LEU A 290 21.83 -13.61 3.31
C LEU A 290 22.24 -12.43 4.19
N VAL A 291 22.37 -11.25 3.58
CA VAL A 291 22.67 -9.98 4.26
C VAL A 291 21.65 -8.92 3.85
N TYR A 292 20.88 -8.42 4.82
CA TYR A 292 20.00 -7.27 4.64
C TYR A 292 20.79 -5.96 4.79
N LYS A 293 20.63 -5.05 3.83
CA LYS A 293 21.21 -3.71 3.83
C LYS A 293 20.07 -2.69 3.79
N ALA A 294 19.75 -2.15 4.96
CA ALA A 294 18.62 -1.25 5.14
C ALA A 294 18.65 -0.07 4.17
N GLY A 295 17.51 0.20 3.53
CA GLY A 295 17.34 1.32 2.62
C GLY A 295 17.98 1.16 1.23
N THR A 296 18.58 0.01 0.92
CA THR A 296 19.27 -0.22 -0.36
C THR A 296 18.42 -0.94 -1.42
N GLU A 297 17.09 -0.97 -1.25
CA GLU A 297 16.15 -1.56 -2.20
C GLU A 297 16.31 -0.98 -3.61
N ARG A 298 16.30 -1.83 -4.64
CA ARG A 298 16.55 -1.42 -6.03
C ARG A 298 15.57 -2.04 -7.01
N ILE A 299 15.30 -1.30 -8.08
CA ILE A 299 14.75 -1.85 -9.32
C ILE A 299 15.94 -2.44 -10.09
N PRO A 300 15.93 -3.72 -10.50
CA PRO A 300 17.02 -4.31 -11.25
C PRO A 300 17.28 -3.61 -12.58
N LEU A 301 18.51 -3.70 -13.09
CA LEU A 301 18.80 -3.40 -14.49
C LEU A 301 18.05 -4.40 -15.39
N ASP A 302 17.75 -4.00 -16.62
CA ASP A 302 17.07 -4.84 -17.63
C ASP A 302 15.73 -5.42 -17.16
N TRP A 303 14.99 -4.63 -16.38
CA TRP A 303 13.71 -4.98 -15.81
C TRP A 303 12.55 -4.25 -16.49
N TYR A 304 11.47 -5.00 -16.74
CA TYR A 304 10.27 -4.53 -17.41
C TYR A 304 9.08 -4.62 -16.45
N ARG A 305 8.44 -3.49 -16.18
CA ARG A 305 7.23 -3.44 -15.34
C ARG A 305 6.04 -4.06 -16.06
N ARG A 306 4.99 -4.34 -15.30
CA ARG A 306 3.65 -4.66 -15.83
C ARG A 306 3.22 -3.66 -16.91
N HIS A 307 2.51 -4.13 -17.93
CA HIS A 307 2.05 -3.28 -19.01
C HIS A 307 1.12 -2.17 -18.49
N PRO A 308 1.34 -0.87 -18.83
CA PRO A 308 0.55 0.24 -18.28
C PRO A 308 -0.94 0.18 -18.64
N ASP A 309 -1.29 -0.37 -19.81
CA ASP A 309 -2.70 -0.57 -20.23
C ASP A 309 -3.39 -1.73 -19.46
N ARG A 310 -2.64 -2.41 -18.59
CA ARG A 310 -3.08 -3.50 -17.69
C ARG A 310 -2.58 -3.25 -16.25
N ALA A 311 -2.47 -1.97 -15.88
CA ALA A 311 -2.03 -1.54 -14.56
C ALA A 311 -2.86 -2.21 -13.44
N TYR A 312 -2.21 -2.52 -12.33
CA TYR A 312 -2.88 -3.15 -11.18
C TYR A 312 -3.64 -2.08 -10.39
N GLY A 313 -4.98 -2.09 -10.45
CA GLY A 313 -5.84 -1.10 -9.81
C GLY A 313 -6.63 -1.64 -8.62
N ILE A 314 -7.65 -0.89 -8.21
CA ILE A 314 -8.52 -1.23 -7.06
C ILE A 314 -9.27 -2.56 -7.30
N ALA A 315 -9.71 -2.81 -8.54
CA ALA A 315 -10.38 -4.06 -8.90
C ALA A 315 -9.47 -5.27 -8.71
N ASN A 316 -8.19 -5.18 -9.11
CA ASN A 316 -7.20 -6.24 -8.89
C ASN A 316 -7.03 -6.53 -7.39
N LEU A 317 -6.87 -5.47 -6.57
CA LEU A 317 -6.77 -5.61 -5.12
C LEU A 317 -7.99 -6.29 -4.51
N ALA A 318 -9.20 -5.87 -4.90
CA ALA A 318 -10.43 -6.46 -4.39
C ALA A 318 -10.53 -7.96 -4.72
N ALA A 319 -10.21 -8.34 -5.97
CA ALA A 319 -10.22 -9.74 -6.40
C ALA A 319 -9.16 -10.57 -5.65
N ASP A 320 -7.94 -10.06 -5.48
CA ASP A 320 -6.88 -10.75 -4.72
C ASP A 320 -7.28 -10.97 -3.25
N LEU A 321 -7.90 -9.98 -2.62
CA LEU A 321 -8.40 -10.08 -1.24
C LEU A 321 -9.48 -11.16 -1.10
N VAL A 322 -10.40 -11.26 -2.05
CA VAL A 322 -11.42 -12.32 -2.06
C VAL A 322 -10.78 -13.69 -2.27
N ILE A 323 -9.82 -13.83 -3.19
CA ILE A 323 -9.10 -15.09 -3.41
C ILE A 323 -8.39 -15.54 -2.12
N ILE A 324 -7.70 -14.63 -1.44
CA ILE A 324 -7.05 -14.94 -0.16
C ILE A 324 -8.09 -15.38 0.87
N GLY A 325 -9.20 -14.65 1.00
CA GLY A 325 -10.21 -14.92 2.02
C GLY A 325 -10.99 -16.21 1.78
N ALA A 326 -11.24 -16.55 0.51
CA ALA A 326 -11.85 -17.81 0.13
C ALA A 326 -10.95 -19.01 0.44
N LYS A 327 -9.62 -18.86 0.29
CA LYS A 327 -8.65 -19.92 0.55
C LYS A 327 -8.26 -20.02 2.03
N TYR A 328 -8.04 -18.88 2.68
CA TYR A 328 -7.49 -18.73 4.02
C TYR A 328 -8.31 -17.71 4.82
N PRO A 329 -9.58 -18.01 5.17
CA PRO A 329 -10.42 -17.09 5.93
C PRO A 329 -9.80 -16.69 7.28
N GLU A 330 -8.91 -17.52 7.85
CA GLU A 330 -8.18 -17.22 9.07
C GLU A 330 -7.25 -16.01 8.96
N VAL A 331 -6.76 -15.69 7.75
CA VAL A 331 -5.91 -14.52 7.52
C VAL A 331 -6.67 -13.22 7.79
N PHE A 332 -8.00 -13.23 7.66
CA PHE A 332 -8.89 -12.09 7.94
C PHE A 332 -9.78 -12.31 9.17
N SER A 333 -9.38 -13.17 10.11
CA SER A 333 -10.02 -13.24 11.42
C SER A 333 -9.61 -12.04 12.26
N PHE A 334 -10.45 -11.02 12.38
CA PHE A 334 -10.12 -9.85 13.20
C PHE A 334 -10.08 -10.22 14.68
N GLY A 335 -9.08 -9.73 15.40
CA GLY A 335 -8.84 -10.11 16.80
C GLY A 335 -7.37 -10.16 17.14
N GLY A 336 -7.01 -10.82 18.23
CA GLY A 336 -5.61 -10.91 18.65
C GLY A 336 -5.35 -11.93 19.74
N ASN A 337 -4.07 -12.15 20.02
CA ASN A 337 -3.62 -12.85 21.21
C ASN A 337 -3.91 -12.01 22.46
N THR A 338 -4.19 -12.67 23.59
CA THR A 338 -4.60 -12.05 24.87
C THR A 338 -3.42 -11.91 25.85
N GLY A 339 -2.23 -11.61 25.31
CA GLY A 339 -1.01 -11.37 26.10
C GLY A 339 -0.08 -12.58 26.20
N ARG A 340 -0.43 -13.71 25.58
CA ARG A 340 0.42 -14.91 25.47
C ARG A 340 0.32 -15.50 24.07
N PRO A 341 1.37 -16.14 23.55
CA PRO A 341 1.26 -16.88 22.30
C PRO A 341 0.19 -17.98 22.41
N ASN A 342 -0.42 -18.36 21.29
CA ASN A 342 -1.49 -19.37 21.20
C ASN A 342 -2.76 -19.03 22.01
N THR A 343 -3.14 -17.75 22.07
CA THR A 343 -4.37 -17.30 22.76
C THR A 343 -5.29 -16.48 21.87
N PHE A 344 -5.18 -16.68 20.56
CA PHE A 344 -5.86 -15.84 19.59
C PHE A 344 -7.37 -15.95 19.75
N THR A 345 -8.01 -14.82 20.04
CA THR A 345 -9.46 -14.71 20.17
C THR A 345 -9.97 -13.78 19.10
N GLY A 346 -10.92 -14.26 18.30
CA GLY A 346 -11.56 -13.49 17.24
C GLY A 346 -12.65 -12.56 17.78
N VAL A 347 -12.92 -11.49 17.04
CA VAL A 347 -14.07 -10.61 17.21
C VAL A 347 -14.94 -10.76 15.97
N ASP A 348 -16.25 -10.93 16.16
CA ASP A 348 -17.17 -10.99 15.02
C ASP A 348 -17.19 -9.63 14.31
N VAL A 349 -17.03 -9.67 12.98
CA VAL A 349 -17.10 -8.48 12.14
C VAL A 349 -18.48 -7.82 12.22
N SER A 350 -19.55 -8.57 12.50
CA SER A 350 -20.89 -7.99 12.73
C SER A 350 -20.93 -7.11 13.97
N ASP A 351 -20.22 -7.50 15.03
CA ASP A 351 -20.22 -6.77 16.31
C ASP A 351 -19.51 -5.43 16.18
N ILE A 352 -18.45 -5.36 15.37
CA ILE A 352 -17.70 -4.12 15.15
C ILE A 352 -18.34 -3.22 14.09
N THR A 353 -19.20 -3.74 13.20
CA THR A 353 -19.80 -2.97 12.09
C THR A 353 -21.29 -2.70 12.25
N GLY A 354 -21.91 -3.14 13.35
CA GLY A 354 -23.35 -3.06 13.54
C GLY A 354 -24.14 -3.92 12.55
N GLY A 355 -23.55 -5.03 12.10
CA GLY A 355 -24.16 -6.00 11.19
C GLY A 355 -24.08 -5.64 9.69
N ILE A 356 -23.50 -4.48 9.32
CA ILE A 356 -23.32 -4.09 7.91
C ILE A 356 -22.43 -5.08 7.16
N PHE A 357 -21.38 -5.57 7.82
CA PHE A 357 -20.56 -6.67 7.34
C PHE A 357 -20.67 -7.84 8.33
N ASN A 358 -20.65 -9.07 7.82
CA ASN A 358 -20.68 -10.29 8.63
C ASN A 358 -19.73 -11.33 8.04
N ALA A 359 -19.26 -12.26 8.88
CA ALA A 359 -18.24 -13.24 8.48
C ALA A 359 -18.68 -14.12 7.29
N GLY A 360 -19.97 -14.47 7.19
CA GLY A 360 -20.48 -15.34 6.13
C GLY A 360 -20.50 -14.71 4.73
N THR A 361 -20.51 -13.37 4.65
CA THR A 361 -20.54 -12.63 3.38
C THR A 361 -19.31 -11.76 3.15
N LEU A 362 -18.36 -11.74 4.09
CA LEU A 362 -17.20 -10.84 4.06
C LEU A 362 -16.36 -10.96 2.77
N PHE A 363 -16.24 -12.18 2.25
CA PHE A 363 -15.48 -12.46 1.02
C PHE A 363 -16.35 -12.51 -0.24
N GLN A 364 -17.60 -12.04 -0.17
CA GLN A 364 -18.47 -11.94 -1.34
C GLN A 364 -18.36 -10.54 -1.95
N GLY A 365 -18.17 -10.48 -3.27
CA GLY A 365 -18.04 -9.22 -4.01
C GLY A 365 -16.96 -8.32 -3.41
N ASN A 366 -17.31 -7.06 -3.14
CA ASN A 366 -16.37 -6.05 -2.67
C ASN A 366 -16.37 -5.86 -1.14
N ASN A 367 -17.04 -6.72 -0.37
CA ASN A 367 -17.30 -6.50 1.06
C ASN A 367 -16.01 -6.28 1.87
N LEU A 368 -14.98 -7.11 1.69
CA LEU A 368 -13.72 -6.95 2.41
C LEU A 368 -12.96 -5.66 2.03
N ALA A 369 -12.93 -5.30 0.74
CA ALA A 369 -12.33 -4.04 0.29
C ALA A 369 -13.10 -2.83 0.82
N CYS A 370 -14.44 -2.92 0.86
CA CYS A 370 -15.30 -1.90 1.43
C CYS A 370 -15.10 -1.73 2.93
N LEU A 371 -14.95 -2.83 3.69
CA LEU A 371 -14.61 -2.77 5.10
C LEU A 371 -13.27 -2.07 5.31
N LEU A 372 -12.22 -2.49 4.60
CA LEU A 372 -10.88 -1.90 4.68
C LEU A 372 -10.91 -0.37 4.50
N PHE A 373 -11.45 0.10 3.37
CA PHE A 373 -11.43 1.53 3.05
C PHE A 373 -12.35 2.36 3.96
N GLN A 374 -13.45 1.80 4.47
CA GLN A 374 -14.33 2.52 5.39
C GLN A 374 -13.76 2.60 6.81
N VAL A 375 -13.07 1.56 7.27
CA VAL A 375 -12.32 1.60 8.54
C VAL A 375 -11.23 2.66 8.47
N GLN A 376 -10.44 2.70 7.38
CA GLN A 376 -9.41 3.71 7.20
C GLN A 376 -10.00 5.13 7.14
N GLN A 377 -11.11 5.35 6.42
CA GLN A 377 -11.80 6.64 6.42
C GLN A 377 -12.28 7.06 7.82
N THR A 378 -12.72 6.10 8.63
CA THR A 378 -13.12 6.36 10.04
C THR A 378 -11.91 6.76 10.88
N GLN A 379 -10.78 6.07 10.74
CA GLN A 379 -9.52 6.40 11.43
C GLN A 379 -8.98 7.78 11.00
N ILE A 380 -9.00 8.10 9.71
CA ILE A 380 -8.63 9.41 9.16
C ILE A 380 -9.54 10.50 9.75
N THR A 381 -10.86 10.26 9.77
CA THR A 381 -11.84 11.20 10.35
C THR A 381 -11.56 11.45 11.82
N GLY A 382 -11.37 10.40 12.61
CA GLY A 382 -11.02 10.51 14.03
C GLY A 382 -9.74 11.32 14.26
N ARG A 383 -8.68 11.04 13.49
CA ARG A 383 -7.41 11.77 13.60
C ARG A 383 -7.56 13.26 13.26
N LEU A 384 -8.20 13.59 12.13
CA LEU A 384 -8.37 14.98 11.71
C LEU A 384 -9.29 15.76 12.66
N ASN A 385 -10.29 15.10 13.26
CA ASN A 385 -11.10 15.70 14.31
C ASN A 385 -10.26 16.10 15.53
N ILE A 386 -9.39 15.21 16.00
CA ILE A 386 -8.49 15.47 17.14
C ILE A 386 -7.52 16.62 16.84
N LEU A 387 -7.04 16.71 15.60
CA LEU A 387 -6.12 17.77 15.17
C LEU A 387 -6.82 19.12 14.89
N GLY A 388 -8.15 19.21 14.96
CA GLY A 388 -8.87 20.43 14.57
C GLY A 388 -8.79 20.73 13.07
N LEU A 389 -8.62 19.68 12.25
CA LEU A 389 -8.44 19.75 10.79
C LEU A 389 -9.66 19.22 10.02
N GLN A 390 -10.85 19.32 10.60
CA GLN A 390 -12.12 18.89 9.98
C GLN A 390 -12.33 19.44 8.57
N PRO A 391 -11.97 20.70 8.23
CA PRO A 391 -12.11 21.21 6.86
C PRO A 391 -11.34 20.40 5.81
N LEU A 392 -10.24 19.75 6.20
CA LEU A 392 -9.43 18.92 5.29
C LEU A 392 -10.05 17.55 5.00
N LEU A 393 -11.08 17.15 5.76
CA LEU A 393 -11.87 15.95 5.45
C LEU A 393 -12.55 16.06 4.10
N ALA A 394 -13.05 17.25 3.74
CA ALA A 394 -13.67 17.46 2.44
C ALA A 394 -12.68 17.25 1.29
N THR A 395 -11.42 17.70 1.47
CA THR A 395 -10.35 17.50 0.49
C THR A 395 -10.03 16.02 0.32
N LEU A 396 -9.74 15.29 1.39
CA LEU A 396 -9.42 13.86 1.30
C LEU A 396 -10.62 13.04 0.80
N LYS A 397 -11.84 13.37 1.23
CA LYS A 397 -13.07 12.74 0.73
C LYS A 397 -13.27 13.00 -0.76
N GLY A 398 -12.99 14.22 -1.23
CA GLY A 398 -13.05 14.59 -2.65
C GLY A 398 -12.07 13.81 -3.52
N ILE A 399 -10.91 13.43 -2.96
CA ILE A 399 -9.93 12.55 -3.62
C ILE A 399 -10.42 11.09 -3.61
N LEU A 400 -10.85 10.59 -2.45
CA LEU A 400 -11.15 9.17 -2.25
C LEU A 400 -12.50 8.74 -2.86
N SER A 401 -13.54 9.55 -2.71
CA SER A 401 -14.92 9.15 -3.07
C SER A 401 -15.08 8.78 -4.54
N PRO A 402 -14.56 9.55 -5.53
CA PRO A 402 -14.68 9.16 -6.93
C PRO A 402 -13.97 7.85 -7.27
N LEU A 403 -12.83 7.58 -6.62
CA LEU A 403 -12.01 6.39 -6.85
C LEU A 403 -12.61 5.14 -6.20
N LEU A 404 -13.28 5.30 -5.07
CA LEU A 404 -13.92 4.21 -4.33
C LEU A 404 -15.39 3.99 -4.71
N ALA A 405 -16.04 4.95 -5.39
CA ALA A 405 -17.43 4.82 -5.83
C ALA A 405 -17.73 3.52 -6.63
N PRO A 406 -16.85 3.05 -7.53
CA PRO A 406 -17.07 1.80 -8.25
C PRO A 406 -17.16 0.55 -7.37
N LEU A 407 -16.66 0.59 -6.13
CA LEU A 407 -16.81 -0.53 -5.19
C LEU A 407 -18.25 -0.72 -4.71
N ALA A 408 -19.11 0.30 -4.87
CA ALA A 408 -20.52 0.31 -4.45
C ALA A 408 -20.70 -0.11 -2.97
N CYS A 409 -19.85 0.44 -2.09
CA CYS A 409 -19.79 -0.01 -0.71
C CYS A 409 -21.06 0.31 0.09
N PRO A 410 -21.58 -0.66 0.88
CA PRO A 410 -22.62 -0.35 1.87
C PRO A 410 -22.05 0.60 2.91
N GLN A 411 -22.84 1.58 3.36
CA GLN A 411 -22.35 2.61 4.26
C GLN A 411 -22.16 2.07 5.68
N LEU A 412 -20.94 2.14 6.18
CA LEU A 412 -20.58 1.86 7.56
C LEU A 412 -20.92 3.08 8.41
N ALA A 413 -22.00 2.97 9.19
CA ALA A 413 -22.44 4.05 10.06
C ALA A 413 -21.66 4.10 11.39
N ASN A 414 -21.34 2.93 11.96
CA ASN A 414 -20.66 2.80 13.23
C ASN A 414 -19.54 1.77 13.13
N LEU A 415 -18.39 2.08 13.71
CA LEU A 415 -17.27 1.15 13.90
C LEU A 415 -16.96 1.04 15.39
N ASP A 416 -17.36 -0.05 16.04
CA ASP A 416 -17.09 -0.27 17.46
C ASP A 416 -15.72 -0.95 17.66
N GLN A 417 -14.67 -0.12 17.70
CA GLN A 417 -13.32 -0.61 17.98
C GLN A 417 -13.11 -1.00 19.46
N THR A 418 -14.06 -0.72 20.36
CA THR A 418 -13.89 -1.05 21.79
C THR A 418 -13.86 -2.55 22.05
N LYS A 419 -14.41 -3.34 21.12
CA LYS A 419 -14.30 -4.81 21.10
C LYS A 419 -12.85 -5.31 21.05
N PHE A 420 -11.92 -4.48 20.59
CA PHE A 420 -10.50 -4.80 20.54
C PHE A 420 -9.73 -4.40 21.81
N ASN A 421 -10.34 -3.70 22.78
CA ASN A 421 -9.66 -3.25 24.02
C ASN A 421 -9.11 -4.39 24.87
N GLN A 422 -9.64 -5.60 24.70
CA GLN A 422 -9.16 -6.82 25.37
C GLN A 422 -7.81 -7.32 24.82
N PHE A 423 -7.37 -6.85 23.65
CA PHE A 423 -6.12 -7.29 23.04
C PHE A 423 -4.98 -6.32 23.39
N PRO A 424 -3.92 -6.80 24.06
CA PRO A 424 -2.77 -5.97 24.33
C PRO A 424 -2.09 -5.49 23.04
N GLY A 425 -2.13 -6.27 21.94
CA GLY A 425 -1.66 -5.86 20.63
C GLY A 425 -2.36 -4.63 20.05
N PHE A 426 -3.66 -4.46 20.32
CA PHE A 426 -4.43 -3.30 19.86
C PHE A 426 -4.07 -2.02 20.66
N THR A 427 -3.90 -2.17 21.97
CA THR A 427 -3.64 -1.05 22.88
C THR A 427 -2.17 -0.64 22.93
N HIS A 428 -1.27 -1.55 22.59
CA HIS A 428 0.16 -1.29 22.49
C HIS A 428 0.48 -0.43 21.26
N LYS A 429 1.27 0.63 21.45
CA LYS A 429 1.73 1.53 20.40
C LYS A 429 3.26 1.48 20.35
N PRO A 430 3.85 0.57 19.56
CA PRO A 430 5.29 0.48 19.44
C PRO A 430 5.86 1.79 18.87
N LEU A 431 6.98 2.25 19.41
CA LEU A 431 7.57 3.57 19.11
C LEU A 431 8.45 3.52 17.84
N GLY A 432 7.89 3.02 16.73
CA GLY A 432 8.60 2.89 15.45
C GLY A 432 9.91 2.10 15.52
N PRO A 433 10.76 2.13 14.48
CA PRO A 433 12.01 1.38 14.49
C PRO A 433 12.99 2.01 15.47
N LYS A 434 13.70 1.19 16.26
CA LYS A 434 14.90 1.65 16.96
C LYS A 434 15.83 2.35 15.96
N LYS A 435 16.34 3.53 16.33
CA LYS A 435 17.43 4.18 15.59
C LYS A 435 18.50 3.12 15.32
N ALA A 436 18.89 2.96 14.05
CA ALA A 436 20.00 2.09 13.68
C ALA A 436 21.17 2.42 14.61
N LYS A 437 21.69 1.40 15.31
CA LYS A 437 23.00 1.55 15.95
C LYS A 437 23.98 1.73 14.80
N VAL A 438 24.47 2.96 14.64
CA VAL A 438 25.52 3.33 13.69
C VAL A 438 26.75 2.46 13.93
#